data_AF-A0A969F3N7-F1
#
_entry.id   AF-A0A969F3N7-F1
#
_cell.length_a   1.000
_cell.length_b   1.000
_cell.length_c   1.000
_cell.angle_alpha   90.00
_cell.angle_beta   90.00
_cell.angle_gamma   90.00
#
_symmetry.space_group_name_H-M   'P 1'
#
loop_
_entity.id
_entity.type
_entity.pdbx_description
1 polymer ?
#
loop_
_entity_poly.entity_id
_entity_poly.type
_entity_poly.pdbx_seq_one_letter_code
_entity_poly.pdbx_strand_id
1 'polypeptide(L)' 'MCRLGSNPRRDLTPGSDLHALLGSLASQFGTGLASLLSAAGVRAAVNQEFVDLDYALQDGDEVAFLPPVTGG' A
#
# COMPACT_ATOMS: atom_id res chain seq x y z
N MET A 1 13.51 -9.20 23.21
CA MET A 1 14.16 -7.90 22.89
C MET A 1 14.56 -7.92 21.42
N CYS A 2 14.57 -6.77 20.72
CA CYS A 2 14.92 -6.61 19.29
C CYS A 2 13.73 -6.87 18.33
N ARG A 3 13.35 -6.03 17.36
CA ARG A 3 13.80 -4.70 16.88
C ARG A 3 12.59 -4.03 16.22
N LEU A 4 12.36 -2.73 16.45
CA LEU A 4 11.41 -1.93 15.67
C LEU A 4 12.03 -1.68 14.29
N GLY A 5 11.35 -2.17 13.25
CA GLY A 5 11.65 -1.97 11.84
C GLY A 5 10.39 -2.39 11.10
N SER A 6 9.37 -1.55 11.21
CA SER A 6 7.96 -1.87 10.99
C SER A 6 7.63 -2.02 9.51
N ASN A 7 7.96 -3.15 8.89
CA ASN A 7 7.23 -3.57 7.70
C ASN A 7 6.16 -4.58 8.14
N PRO A 8 4.89 -4.18 8.29
CA PRO A 8 3.84 -5.09 8.71
C PRO A 8 3.63 -6.14 7.61
N ARG A 9 4.04 -7.38 7.86
CA ARG A 9 3.73 -8.51 6.97
C ARG A 9 2.22 -8.73 7.00
N ARG A 10 1.58 -8.73 5.83
CA ARG A 10 0.15 -8.98 5.68
C ARG A 10 -0.06 -10.21 4.82
N ASP A 11 -0.92 -11.10 5.29
CA ASP A 11 -1.44 -12.19 4.49
C ASP A 11 -2.58 -11.65 3.65
N LEU A 12 -2.37 -11.58 2.33
CA LEU A 12 -3.39 -11.19 1.37
C LEU A 12 -4.04 -12.43 0.78
N THR A 13 -5.33 -12.33 0.48
CA THR A 13 -6.00 -13.37 -0.29
C THR A 13 -5.32 -13.48 -1.65
N PRO A 14 -4.95 -14.69 -2.12
CA PRO A 14 -4.34 -14.85 -3.43
C PRO A 14 -5.19 -14.21 -4.53
N GLY A 15 -4.56 -13.39 -5.39
CA GLY A 15 -5.23 -12.64 -6.45
C GLY A 15 -5.84 -11.30 -6.01
N SER A 16 -5.54 -10.83 -4.80
CA SER A 16 -5.87 -9.46 -4.40
C SER A 16 -5.01 -8.45 -5.17
N ASP A 17 -5.63 -7.39 -5.65
CA ASP A 17 -4.93 -6.26 -6.27
C ASP A 17 -4.61 -5.17 -5.23
N LEU A 18 -3.93 -4.12 -5.69
CA LEU A 18 -3.62 -2.96 -4.85
C LEU A 18 -4.88 -2.23 -4.36
N HIS A 19 -5.98 -2.22 -5.13
CA HIS A 19 -7.26 -1.66 -4.69
C HIS A 19 -7.80 -2.38 -3.44
N ALA A 20 -7.82 -3.72 -3.46
CA ALA A 20 -8.25 -4.53 -2.33
C ALA A 20 -7.35 -4.29 -1.10
N LEU A 21 -6.03 -4.20 -1.32
CA LEU A 21 -5.08 -3.88 -0.25
C LEU A 21 -5.37 -2.49 0.36
N LEU A 22 -5.54 -1.46 -0.47
CA LEU A 22 -5.85 -0.10 -0.04
C LEU A 22 -7.15 -0.03 0.77
N GLY A 23 -8.21 -0.68 0.30
CA GLY A 23 -9.47 -0.78 1.03
C GLY A 23 -9.30 -1.41 2.41
N SER A 24 -8.53 -2.50 2.49
CA SER A 24 -8.24 -3.17 3.77
C SER A 24 -7.45 -2.28 4.74
N LEU A 25 -6.53 -1.46 4.22
CA LEU A 25 -5.72 -0.53 5.02
C LEU A 25 -6.56 0.63 5.54
N ALA A 26 -7.41 1.20 4.69
CA ALA A 26 -8.35 2.26 5.08
C ALA A 26 -9.29 1.81 6.21
N SER A 27 -9.83 0.58 6.13
CA SER A 27 -10.67 0.02 7.20
C SER A 27 -9.91 -0.23 8.51
N GLN A 28 -8.61 -0.54 8.45
CA GLN A 28 -7.83 -0.94 9.63
C GLN A 28 -7.18 0.24 10.35
N PHE A 29 -6.66 1.22 9.62
CA PHE A 29 -5.94 2.38 10.20
C PHE A 29 -6.83 3.62 10.35
N GLY A 30 -8.09 3.54 9.93
CA GLY A 30 -9.10 4.57 10.13
C GLY A 30 -9.04 5.73 9.12
N THR A 31 -9.84 6.75 9.39
CA THR A 31 -10.17 7.83 8.44
C THR A 31 -8.96 8.67 8.00
N GLY A 32 -7.92 8.78 8.82
CA GLY A 32 -6.70 9.53 8.47
C GLY A 32 -5.93 8.90 7.32
N LEU A 33 -5.69 7.58 7.37
CA LEU A 33 -5.05 6.86 6.26
C LEU A 33 -6.00 6.76 5.07
N ALA A 34 -7.29 6.51 5.30
CA ALA A 34 -8.29 6.48 4.23
C ALA A 34 -8.31 7.79 3.43
N SER A 35 -8.23 8.95 4.11
CA SER A 35 -8.16 10.26 3.46
C SER A 35 -6.88 10.44 2.65
N LEU A 36 -5.74 9.98 3.17
CA LEU A 36 -4.46 10.05 2.46
C LEU A 36 -4.48 9.15 1.21
N LEU A 37 -5.01 7.93 1.32
CA LEU A 37 -5.16 6.99 0.21
C LEU A 37 -6.21 7.43 -0.81
N SER A 38 -7.25 8.16 -0.36
CA SER A 38 -8.28 8.74 -1.24
C SER A 38 -7.84 10.07 -1.87
N ALA A 39 -6.76 10.67 -1.38
CA ALA A 39 -6.20 11.88 -1.97
C ALA A 39 -5.66 11.52 -3.36
N ALA A 40 -6.18 12.20 -4.39
CA ALA A 40 -5.76 12.02 -5.77
C ALA A 40 -4.24 12.27 -5.91
N GLY A 41 -3.45 11.19 -5.94
CA GLY A 41 -2.01 11.26 -6.13
C GLY A 41 -1.15 10.32 -5.28
N VAL A 42 -1.74 9.46 -4.43
CA VAL A 42 -0.96 8.36 -3.85
C VAL A 42 -0.47 7.44 -4.96
N ARG A 43 0.83 7.12 -4.92
CA ARG A 43 1.44 6.14 -5.82
C ARG A 43 1.78 4.88 -5.05
N ALA A 44 1.55 3.73 -5.67
CA ALA A 44 2.00 2.45 -5.17
C ALA A 44 3.27 2.03 -5.93
N ALA A 45 4.21 1.44 -5.21
CA ALA A 45 5.36 0.77 -5.78
C ALA A 45 5.41 -0.67 -5.29
N VAL A 46 5.59 -1.63 -6.19
CA VAL A 46 5.80 -3.05 -5.89
C VAL A 46 7.23 -3.40 -6.23
N ASN A 47 7.98 -3.98 -5.29
CA ASN A 47 9.38 -4.35 -5.47
C ASN A 47 10.26 -3.19 -5.99
N GLN A 48 10.01 -1.97 -5.49
CA GLN A 48 10.68 -0.72 -5.88
C GLN A 48 10.31 -0.18 -7.28
N GLU A 49 9.34 -0.77 -7.95
CA GLU A 49 8.83 -0.32 -9.25
C GLU A 49 7.43 0.28 -9.11
N PHE A 50 7.17 1.41 -9.76
CA PHE A 50 5.83 2.02 -9.77
C PHE A 50 4.88 1.18 -10.62
N VAL A 51 3.76 0.77 -10.04
CA VAL A 51 2.74 -0.03 -10.71
C VAL A 51 1.37 0.64 -10.56
N ASP A 52 0.46 0.31 -11.49
CA ASP A 52 -0.92 0.73 -11.40
C ASP A 52 -1.66 0.02 -10.27
N LEU A 53 -2.76 0.61 -9.78
CA LEU A 53 -3.57 0.06 -8.69
C LEU A 53 -4.29 -1.25 -9.06
N ASP A 54 -4.30 -1.61 -10.34
CA ASP A 54 -4.85 -2.87 -10.85
C ASP A 54 -3.79 -4.00 -10.87
N TYR A 55 -2.57 -3.74 -10.41
CA TYR A 55 -1.52 -4.75 -10.30
C TYR A 55 -1.95 -5.85 -9.33
N ALA A 56 -1.96 -7.09 -9.82
CA ALA A 56 -2.25 -8.29 -9.03
C ALA A 56 -1.04 -8.65 -8.16
N LEU A 57 -1.21 -8.58 -6.84
CA LEU A 57 -0.14 -8.85 -5.89
C LEU A 57 0.14 -10.36 -5.80
N GLN A 58 1.43 -10.69 -5.74
CA GLN A 58 1.92 -12.05 -5.57
C GLN A 58 2.50 -12.26 -4.16
N ASP A 59 2.60 -13.52 -3.77
CA ASP A 59 3.26 -13.84 -2.50
C ASP A 59 4.72 -13.41 -2.54
N GLY A 60 5.15 -12.71 -1.48
CA GLY A 60 6.49 -12.13 -1.38
C GLY A 60 6.65 -10.74 -1.99
N ASP A 61 5.62 -10.15 -2.62
CA ASP A 61 5.70 -8.79 -3.13
C ASP A 61 5.81 -7.75 -2.01
N GLU A 62 6.79 -6.85 -2.14
CA GLU A 62 6.94 -5.71 -1.24
C GLU A 62 6.21 -4.48 -1.79
N VAL A 63 5.16 -4.05 -1.10
CA VAL A 63 4.36 -2.87 -1.48
C VAL A 63 4.75 -1.66 -0.65
N ALA A 64 5.03 -0.54 -1.32
CA ALA A 64 5.23 0.77 -0.71
C ALA A 64 4.18 1.77 -1.23
N PHE A 65 3.56 2.52 -0.31
CA PHE A 65 2.69 3.64 -0.66
C PHE A 65 3.44 4.95 -0.45
N LEU A 66 3.50 5.76 -1.48
CA LEU A 66 4.19 7.03 -1.48
C LEU A 66 3.15 8.16 -1.51
N PRO A 67 3.26 9.16 -0.62
CA PRO A 67 2.39 10.33 -0.68
C PRO A 67 2.54 11.02 -2.04
N PRO A 68 1.55 11.82 -2.47
CA PRO A 68 1.64 12.60 -3.69
C PRO A 68 2.92 13.42 -3.67
N VAL A 69 3.81 13.14 -4.62
CA VAL A 69 5.02 13.92 -4.82
C VAL A 69 4.62 15.28 -5.37
N THR A 70 4.53 16.29 -4.50
CA THR A 70 4.52 17.68 -4.93
C THR A 70 5.95 18.02 -5.35
N GLY A 71 6.26 17.82 -6.62
CA GLY A 71 7.43 18.46 -7.23
C GLY A 71 7.26 19.97 -7.16
N GLY A 72 8.30 20.68 -6.71
CA GLY A 72 8.34 22.16 -6.69
C GLY A 72 8.38 22.77 -8.09
#